data_AF-A0A1H7LZF8-F1
#
_entry.id   AF-A0A1H7LZF8-F1
#
_cell.length_a   1.000
_cell.length_b   1.000
_cell.length_c   1.000
_cell.angle_alpha   90.00
_cell.angle_beta   90.00
_cell.angle_gamma   90.00
#
_symmetry.space_group_name_H-M   'P 1'
#
loop_
_entity.id
_entity.type
_entity.pdbx_description
1 polymer ?
#
loop_
_entity_poly.entity_id
_entity_poly.type
_entity_poly.pdbx_seq_one_letter_code
_entity_poly.pdbx_strand_id
1 'polypeptide(L)'
;MNLTEELRHSIIERLQLTEKLAKKTNLELSDKEFLIERKELQQENSKKLESRIKSSFNNSEDGIVYTIELLDCNQYQEVKKHFENAKKEKKDGRKYSKVNTENIACKYLYVGSSKGKNLATRMRSHFGLGGKSVYSMHLFYSFPKDVDCKFKISLYKVDMPNQEKNPINLLELYEQELWNQCKPMFGKQSGLL
;
A
#
# COMPACT_ATOMS: atom_id res chain seq x y z
N MET A 1 -42.07 -2.13 -3.64
CA MET A 1 -41.43 -1.67 -2.38
C MET A 1 -41.09 -0.19 -2.58
N ASN A 2 -40.96 0.65 -1.55
CA ASN A 2 -40.52 2.03 -1.81
C ASN A 2 -38.99 2.06 -1.98
N LEU A 3 -38.47 3.09 -2.64
CA LEU A 3 -37.04 3.20 -2.95
C LEU A 3 -36.14 3.09 -1.69
N THR A 4 -36.59 3.62 -0.56
CA THR A 4 -35.85 3.56 0.71
C THR A 4 -35.72 2.13 1.23
N GLU A 5 -36.80 1.36 1.19
CA GLU A 5 -36.79 -0.05 1.59
C GLU A 5 -35.98 -0.91 0.60
N GLU A 6 -36.03 -0.61 -0.71
CA GLU A 6 -35.19 -1.26 -1.72
C GLU A 6 -33.70 -1.02 -1.47
N LEU A 7 -33.31 0.21 -1.14
CA LEU A 7 -31.93 0.55 -0.79
C LEU A 7 -31.47 -0.19 0.47
N ARG A 8 -32.28 -0.18 1.53
CA ARG A 8 -31.95 -0.88 2.78
C ARG A 8 -31.79 -2.38 2.54
N HIS A 9 -32.71 -2.98 1.80
CA HIS A 9 -32.66 -4.40 1.47
C HIS A 9 -31.39 -4.74 0.69
N SER A 10 -31.07 -3.97 -0.35
CA SER A 10 -29.87 -4.20 -1.17
C SER A 10 -28.57 -4.07 -0.36
N ILE A 11 -28.49 -3.15 0.61
CA ILE A 11 -27.33 -3.03 1.50
C ILE A 11 -27.20 -4.27 2.38
N ILE A 12 -28.29 -4.74 2.98
CA ILE A 12 -28.28 -5.94 3.84
C ILE A 12 -27.81 -7.17 3.06
N GLU A 13 -28.33 -7.36 1.83
CA GLU A 13 -27.91 -8.47 0.96
C GLU A 13 -26.41 -8.41 0.65
N ARG A 14 -25.87 -7.21 0.37
CA ARG A 14 -24.43 -7.01 0.12
C ARG A 14 -23.58 -7.33 1.35
N LEU A 15 -24.03 -6.96 2.55
CA LEU A 15 -23.32 -7.27 3.79
C LEU A 15 -23.29 -8.78 4.06
N GLN A 16 -24.43 -9.46 3.91
CA GLN A 16 -24.52 -10.91 4.07
C GLN A 16 -23.64 -11.66 3.05
N LEU A 17 -23.65 -11.19 1.79
CA LEU A 17 -22.78 -11.75 0.76
C LEU A 17 -21.30 -11.51 1.08
N THR A 18 -20.94 -10.32 1.57
CA THR A 18 -19.57 -9.99 1.98
C THR A 18 -19.10 -10.93 3.08
N GLU A 19 -19.91 -11.13 4.13
CA GLU A 19 -19.61 -12.06 5.22
C GLU A 19 -19.41 -13.48 4.72
N LYS A 20 -20.32 -13.97 3.86
CA LYS A 20 -20.23 -15.32 3.27
C LYS A 20 -18.95 -15.53 2.48
N LEU A 21 -18.49 -14.52 1.75
CA LEU A 21 -17.26 -14.60 0.96
C LEU A 21 -16.02 -14.49 1.82
N ALA A 22 -16.01 -13.59 2.81
CA ALA A 22 -14.90 -13.44 3.75
C ALA A 22 -14.66 -14.72 4.57
N LYS A 23 -15.70 -15.52 4.81
CA LYS A 23 -15.56 -16.87 5.43
C LYS A 23 -14.92 -17.91 4.50
N LYS A 24 -14.83 -17.63 3.20
CA LYS A 24 -14.27 -18.53 2.19
C LYS A 24 -12.88 -18.11 1.70
N THR A 25 -12.43 -16.92 2.07
CA THR A 25 -11.09 -16.45 1.76
C THR A 25 -10.12 -17.00 2.79
N ASN A 26 -8.89 -17.29 2.34
CA ASN A 26 -7.76 -17.49 3.23
C ASN A 26 -6.84 -16.28 3.15
N LEU A 27 -6.32 -15.84 4.28
CA LEU A 27 -5.35 -14.75 4.38
C LEU A 27 -4.04 -15.30 4.93
N GLU A 28 -3.01 -15.29 4.10
CA GLU A 28 -1.70 -15.83 4.46
C GLU A 28 -0.65 -14.72 4.41
N LEU A 29 0.07 -14.51 5.52
CA LEU A 29 1.26 -13.67 5.53
C LEU A 29 2.40 -14.43 4.85
N SER A 30 3.02 -13.84 3.84
CA SER A 30 4.19 -14.43 3.21
C SER A 30 5.38 -14.46 4.19
N ASP A 31 5.99 -15.63 4.34
CA ASP A 31 7.23 -15.80 5.11
C ASP A 31 8.45 -15.06 4.50
N LYS A 32 8.33 -14.61 3.24
CA LYS A 32 9.40 -13.90 2.56
C LYS A 32 9.38 -12.43 2.93
N GLU A 33 10.30 -12.05 3.81
CA GLU A 33 10.57 -10.65 4.10
C GLU A 33 11.39 -10.00 2.98
N PHE A 34 10.95 -8.82 2.53
CA PHE A 34 11.75 -8.00 1.63
C PHE A 34 12.18 -6.72 2.35
N LEU A 35 13.49 -6.63 2.61
CA LEU A 35 14.11 -5.51 3.30
C LEU A 35 14.91 -4.64 2.33
N ILE A 36 14.76 -3.33 2.47
CA ILE A 36 15.58 -2.32 1.80
C ILE A 36 16.25 -1.46 2.87
N GLU A 37 17.56 -1.33 2.81
CA GLU A 37 18.30 -0.42 3.69
C GLU A 37 18.16 1.02 3.18
N ARG A 38 18.13 2.03 4.07
CA ARG A 38 18.09 3.44 3.65
C ARG A 38 19.17 3.79 2.63
N LYS A 39 20.39 3.30 2.81
CA LYS A 39 21.52 3.55 1.89
C LYS A 39 21.25 3.09 0.45
N GLU A 40 20.30 2.21 0.21
CA GLU A 40 19.90 1.81 -1.14
C GLU A 40 19.06 2.87 -1.86
N LEU A 41 18.48 3.84 -1.13
CA LEU A 41 17.83 5.02 -1.69
C LEU A 41 18.85 6.12 -2.03
N GLN A 42 19.83 5.77 -2.87
CA GLN A 42 20.90 6.63 -3.37
C GLN A 42 21.07 6.40 -4.89
N GLN A 43 21.39 7.45 -5.64
CA GLN A 43 21.34 7.46 -7.12
C GLN A 43 22.18 6.33 -7.74
N GLU A 44 23.36 6.11 -7.20
CA GLU A 44 24.30 5.05 -7.52
C GLU A 44 23.73 3.64 -7.34
N ASN A 45 22.78 3.45 -6.41
CA ASN A 45 22.17 2.17 -6.09
C ASN A 45 20.86 1.91 -6.86
N SER A 46 20.33 2.89 -7.60
CA SER A 46 19.02 2.84 -8.26
C SER A 46 18.81 1.60 -9.15
N LYS A 47 19.79 1.27 -10.01
CA LYS A 47 19.70 0.09 -10.89
C LYS A 47 19.72 -1.23 -10.12
N LYS A 48 20.53 -1.32 -9.08
CA LYS A 48 20.64 -2.52 -8.22
C LYS A 48 19.34 -2.73 -7.45
N LEU A 49 18.79 -1.67 -6.86
CA LEU A 49 17.51 -1.71 -6.16
C LEU A 49 16.36 -2.07 -7.11
N GLU A 50 16.31 -1.48 -8.31
CA GLU A 50 15.29 -1.80 -9.31
C GLU A 50 15.33 -3.27 -9.70
N SER A 51 16.52 -3.84 -9.92
CA SER A 51 16.68 -5.26 -10.23
C SER A 51 16.21 -6.15 -9.08
N ARG A 52 16.57 -5.82 -7.82
CA ARG A 52 16.10 -6.57 -6.64
C ARG A 52 14.57 -6.58 -6.55
N ILE A 53 13.94 -5.42 -6.69
CA ILE A 53 12.46 -5.29 -6.67
C ILE A 53 11.84 -6.14 -7.79
N LYS A 54 12.35 -6.05 -9.02
CA LYS A 54 11.83 -6.87 -10.13
C LYS A 54 11.96 -8.36 -9.85
N SER A 55 13.14 -8.82 -9.44
CA SER A 55 13.37 -10.25 -9.17
C SER A 55 12.48 -10.79 -8.05
N SER A 56 12.20 -9.98 -7.01
CA SER A 56 11.35 -10.39 -5.89
C SER A 56 9.85 -10.36 -6.19
N PHE A 57 9.38 -9.48 -7.08
CA PHE A 57 7.94 -9.24 -7.25
C PHE A 57 7.39 -9.46 -8.68
N ASN A 58 8.21 -9.74 -9.70
CA ASN A 58 7.73 -9.92 -11.08
C ASN A 58 6.79 -11.13 -11.23
N ASN A 59 6.99 -12.17 -10.43
CA ASN A 59 6.15 -13.37 -10.42
C ASN A 59 5.22 -13.40 -9.20
N SER A 60 4.86 -12.22 -8.68
CA SER A 60 3.88 -12.11 -7.62
C SER A 60 2.54 -12.71 -8.04
N GLU A 61 1.90 -13.36 -7.07
CA GLU A 61 0.55 -13.89 -7.23
C GLU A 61 -0.48 -12.75 -7.32
N ASP A 62 -1.70 -13.09 -7.75
CA ASP A 62 -2.81 -12.15 -7.70
C ASP A 62 -3.36 -12.03 -6.27
N GLY A 63 -4.14 -10.99 -6.00
CA GLY A 63 -4.84 -10.83 -4.72
C GLY A 63 -3.91 -10.51 -3.55
N ILE A 64 -2.95 -9.61 -3.73
CA ILE A 64 -2.01 -9.24 -2.66
C ILE A 64 -2.43 -7.94 -2.00
N VAL A 65 -2.47 -7.93 -0.66
CA VAL A 65 -2.41 -6.72 0.17
C VAL A 65 -1.02 -6.62 0.76
N TYR A 66 -0.48 -5.41 0.93
CA TYR A 66 0.87 -5.23 1.48
C TYR A 66 0.97 -4.01 2.37
N THR A 67 1.95 -4.06 3.27
CA THR A 67 2.42 -2.90 4.04
C THR A 67 3.84 -2.53 3.63
N ILE A 68 4.16 -1.24 3.78
CA ILE A 68 5.55 -0.76 3.80
C ILE A 68 5.75 -0.10 5.17
N GLU A 69 6.64 -0.67 5.97
CA GLU A 69 6.95 -0.19 7.32
C GLU A 69 8.43 0.17 7.49
N LEU A 70 8.70 1.03 8.46
CA LEU A 70 10.04 1.40 8.89
C LEU A 70 10.45 0.54 10.09
N LEU A 71 11.60 -0.11 9.97
CA LEU A 71 12.29 -0.78 11.08
C LEU A 71 13.44 0.10 11.57
N ASP A 72 13.77 -0.03 12.84
CA ASP A 72 14.90 0.63 13.50
C ASP A 72 14.89 2.17 13.34
N CYS A 73 13.71 2.77 13.21
CA CYS A 73 13.54 4.22 13.06
C CYS A 73 12.87 4.82 14.29
N ASN A 74 13.38 5.94 14.79
CA ASN A 74 12.77 6.72 15.87
C ASN A 74 12.39 8.15 15.42
N GLN A 75 12.63 8.51 14.16
CA GLN A 75 12.41 9.86 13.60
C GLN A 75 11.19 9.93 12.68
N TYR A 76 10.08 9.25 13.03
CA TYR A 76 8.89 9.20 12.18
C TYR A 76 8.32 10.58 11.82
N GLN A 77 8.36 11.53 12.75
CA GLN A 77 7.89 12.90 12.52
C GLN A 77 8.71 13.61 11.43
N GLU A 78 10.03 13.43 11.42
CA GLU A 78 10.90 14.00 10.40
C GLU A 78 10.63 13.36 9.03
N VAL A 79 10.43 12.04 9.00
CA VAL A 79 10.01 11.32 7.78
C VAL A 79 8.71 11.90 7.22
N LYS A 80 7.69 12.09 8.07
CA LYS A 80 6.40 12.66 7.64
C LYS A 80 6.55 14.08 7.10
N LYS A 81 7.25 14.94 7.82
CA LYS A 81 7.51 16.33 7.44
C LYS A 81 8.27 16.44 6.12
N HIS A 82 9.32 15.63 5.94
CA HIS A 82 10.12 15.64 4.72
C HIS A 82 9.30 15.18 3.51
N PHE A 83 8.41 14.21 3.69
CA PHE A 83 7.45 13.81 2.66
C PHE A 83 6.45 14.92 2.30
N GLU A 84 5.86 15.58 3.30
CA GLU A 84 4.93 16.69 3.12
C GLU A 84 5.57 17.83 2.32
N ASN A 85 6.82 18.18 2.65
CA ASN A 85 7.60 19.18 1.91
C ASN A 85 7.84 18.76 0.45
N ALA A 86 8.32 17.54 0.22
CA ALA A 86 8.54 17.02 -1.13
C ALA A 86 7.25 17.02 -1.98
N LYS A 87 6.10 16.71 -1.37
CA LYS A 87 4.79 16.77 -2.01
C LYS A 87 4.38 18.21 -2.33
N LYS A 88 4.52 19.14 -1.39
CA LYS A 88 4.18 20.57 -1.56
C LYS A 88 5.00 21.21 -2.68
N GLU A 89 6.29 20.91 -2.72
CA GLU A 89 7.24 21.41 -3.72
C GLU A 89 7.13 20.69 -5.06
N LYS A 90 6.32 19.62 -5.16
CA LYS A 90 6.27 18.70 -6.31
C LYS A 90 7.69 18.28 -6.72
N LYS A 91 8.52 17.90 -5.76
CA LYS A 91 9.94 17.61 -5.97
C LYS A 91 10.14 16.64 -7.13
N ASP A 92 11.00 17.02 -8.08
CA ASP A 92 11.26 16.31 -9.35
C ASP A 92 10.04 16.20 -10.30
N GLY A 93 9.00 17.02 -10.12
CA GLY A 93 7.78 17.01 -10.92
C GLY A 93 6.88 15.79 -10.66
N ARG A 94 6.99 15.16 -9.49
CA ARG A 94 6.33 13.87 -9.18
C ARG A 94 4.95 14.03 -8.54
N LYS A 95 4.07 13.08 -8.81
CA LYS A 95 2.76 12.96 -8.14
C LYS A 95 2.89 12.11 -6.88
N TYR A 96 2.72 12.73 -5.72
CA TYR A 96 2.85 12.06 -4.43
C TYR A 96 1.49 11.59 -3.89
N SER A 97 1.49 10.42 -3.24
CA SER A 97 0.33 9.87 -2.52
C SER A 97 -0.22 10.83 -1.46
N LYS A 98 -1.47 10.63 -1.03
CA LYS A 98 -2.08 11.46 0.01
C LYS A 98 -1.32 11.30 1.33
N VAL A 99 -1.35 12.35 2.14
CA VAL A 99 -0.86 12.32 3.52
C VAL A 99 -2.04 11.98 4.40
N ASN A 100 -1.86 11.04 5.32
CA ASN A 100 -2.87 10.73 6.32
C ASN A 100 -2.84 11.81 7.43
N THR A 101 -3.85 12.67 7.44
CA THR A 101 -3.99 13.75 8.42
C THR A 101 -4.56 13.27 9.74
N GLU A 102 -5.22 12.12 9.77
CA GLU A 102 -5.87 11.57 10.96
C GLU A 102 -4.90 10.80 11.87
N ASN A 103 -3.69 10.49 11.39
CA ASN A 103 -2.71 9.76 12.18
C ASN A 103 -1.45 10.57 12.55
N ILE A 104 -0.95 10.27 13.75
CA ILE A 104 0.37 10.66 14.24
C ILE A 104 1.44 9.89 13.44
N ALA A 105 2.63 10.46 13.28
CA ALA A 105 3.72 9.77 12.60
C ALA A 105 4.06 8.44 13.30
N CYS A 106 4.17 7.37 12.53
CA CYS A 106 4.37 6.01 13.03
C CYS A 106 5.24 5.18 12.08
N LYS A 107 5.48 3.91 12.43
CA LYS A 107 6.29 3.00 11.63
C LYS A 107 5.68 2.65 10.27
N TYR A 108 4.35 2.66 10.12
CA TYR A 108 3.70 2.30 8.86
C TYR A 108 3.69 3.48 7.90
N LEU A 109 4.34 3.32 6.74
CA LEU A 109 4.36 4.35 5.70
C LEU A 109 3.17 4.25 4.78
N TYR A 110 2.81 3.04 4.37
CA TYR A 110 1.81 2.82 3.33
C TYR A 110 1.17 1.44 3.47
N VAL A 111 -0.12 1.38 3.12
CA VAL A 111 -0.88 0.16 2.91
C VAL A 111 -1.46 0.22 1.50
N GLY A 112 -1.38 -0.89 0.76
CA GLY A 112 -1.99 -0.97 -0.56
C GLY A 112 -2.26 -2.40 -0.99
N SER A 113 -3.04 -2.55 -2.06
CA SER A 113 -3.22 -3.84 -2.73
C SER A 113 -2.56 -3.89 -4.11
N SER A 114 -2.46 -5.07 -4.70
CA SER A 114 -2.11 -5.26 -6.10
C SER A 114 -3.03 -6.34 -6.69
N LYS A 115 -3.75 -5.97 -7.75
CA LYS A 115 -4.44 -6.90 -8.64
C LYS A 115 -3.55 -7.19 -9.85
N GLY A 116 -3.53 -8.45 -10.24
CA GLY A 116 -2.63 -9.00 -11.24
C GLY A 116 -1.15 -8.88 -10.86
N LYS A 117 -0.29 -9.27 -11.80
CA LYS A 117 1.18 -9.33 -11.66
C LYS A 117 1.87 -7.95 -11.71
N ASN A 118 1.28 -6.94 -11.07
CA ASN A 118 1.71 -5.54 -11.11
C ASN A 118 2.46 -5.06 -9.85
N LEU A 119 2.69 -5.95 -8.88
CA LEU A 119 3.30 -5.59 -7.60
C LEU A 119 4.68 -4.96 -7.77
N ALA A 120 5.52 -5.52 -8.65
CA ALA A 120 6.85 -4.97 -8.95
C ALA A 120 6.78 -3.51 -9.43
N THR A 121 5.83 -3.18 -10.31
CA THR A 121 5.62 -1.82 -10.82
C THR A 121 5.17 -0.87 -9.71
N ARG A 122 4.28 -1.32 -8.82
CA ARG A 122 3.84 -0.54 -7.65
C ARG A 122 5.01 -0.28 -6.70
N MET A 123 5.76 -1.31 -6.33
CA MET A 123 6.93 -1.19 -5.46
C MET A 123 7.95 -0.22 -6.05
N ARG A 124 8.32 -0.36 -7.33
CA ARG A 124 9.20 0.58 -8.01
C ARG A 124 8.71 2.02 -7.92
N SER A 125 7.42 2.25 -8.12
CA SER A 125 6.84 3.59 -8.01
C SER A 125 6.98 4.14 -6.60
N HIS A 126 6.60 3.37 -5.57
CA HIS A 126 6.77 3.76 -4.17
C HIS A 126 8.22 4.12 -3.82
N PHE A 127 9.19 3.38 -4.34
CA PHE A 127 10.61 3.67 -4.13
C PHE A 127 11.21 4.72 -5.08
N GLY A 128 10.40 5.36 -5.93
CA GLY A 128 10.84 6.45 -6.83
C GLY A 128 11.48 6.02 -8.15
N LEU A 129 11.49 4.71 -8.43
CA LEU A 129 12.05 4.06 -9.63
C LEU A 129 10.99 3.83 -10.74
N GLY A 130 9.78 4.33 -10.52
CA GLY A 130 8.66 4.34 -11.46
C GLY A 130 8.41 5.71 -12.09
N GLY A 131 7.36 5.79 -12.90
CA GLY A 131 6.98 7.02 -13.61
C GLY A 131 6.54 8.16 -12.69
N LYS A 132 6.89 9.40 -13.05
CA LYS A 132 6.60 10.61 -12.26
C LYS A 132 5.10 10.90 -12.12
N SER A 133 4.29 10.47 -13.09
CA SER A 133 2.84 10.69 -13.14
C SER A 133 2.03 9.74 -12.25
N VAL A 134 2.65 8.71 -11.68
CA VAL A 134 1.98 7.73 -10.80
C VAL A 134 1.94 8.28 -9.38
N TYR A 135 0.76 8.38 -8.80
CA TYR A 135 0.59 8.73 -7.39
C TYR A 135 1.18 7.64 -6.51
N SER A 136 2.32 7.92 -5.88
CA SER A 136 3.00 6.97 -4.97
C SER A 136 3.87 7.72 -3.96
N MET A 137 4.66 7.02 -3.16
CA MET A 137 5.51 7.68 -2.16
C MET A 137 6.75 8.35 -2.75
N HIS A 138 7.30 7.80 -3.84
CA HIS A 138 8.57 8.24 -4.45
C HIS A 138 9.71 8.43 -3.43
N LEU A 139 9.94 7.44 -2.56
CA LEU A 139 10.82 7.52 -1.37
C LEU A 139 12.24 8.01 -1.67
N PHE A 140 12.78 7.74 -2.86
CA PHE A 140 14.07 8.29 -3.29
C PHE A 140 14.17 9.82 -3.17
N TYR A 141 13.05 10.51 -3.35
CA TYR A 141 12.95 11.96 -3.40
C TYR A 141 12.38 12.53 -2.10
N SER A 142 11.47 11.78 -1.47
CA SER A 142 10.70 12.23 -0.30
C SER A 142 11.24 11.73 1.04
N PHE A 143 12.12 10.74 1.07
CA PHE A 143 12.67 10.24 2.33
C PHE A 143 13.91 11.05 2.77
N PRO A 144 14.02 11.43 4.05
CA PRO A 144 15.16 12.19 4.55
C PRO A 144 16.48 11.43 4.37
N LYS A 145 17.58 12.16 4.16
CA LYS A 145 18.92 11.56 3.95
C LYS A 145 19.59 11.14 5.25
N ASP A 146 19.30 11.83 6.34
CA ASP A 146 20.00 11.68 7.62
C ASP A 146 19.28 10.77 8.62
N VAL A 147 18.17 10.14 8.19
CA VAL A 147 17.44 9.14 8.98
C VAL A 147 17.88 7.76 8.52
N ASP A 148 18.65 7.06 9.36
CA ASP A 148 19.04 5.68 9.11
C ASP A 148 17.96 4.71 9.59
N CYS A 149 17.56 3.80 8.72
CA CYS A 149 16.47 2.85 8.96
C CYS A 149 16.38 1.80 7.85
N LYS A 150 15.50 0.82 8.03
CA LYS A 150 15.14 -0.16 7.00
C LYS A 150 13.68 -0.05 6.61
N PHE A 151 13.38 -0.36 5.37
CA PHE A 151 12.02 -0.55 4.89
C PHE A 151 11.73 -2.04 4.85
N LYS A 152 10.68 -2.47 5.54
CA LYS A 152 10.13 -3.82 5.42
C LYS A 152 8.85 -3.79 4.60
N ILE A 153 8.77 -4.72 3.64
CA ILE A 153 7.58 -4.96 2.84
C ILE A 153 7.01 -6.31 3.25
N SER A 154 5.80 -6.30 3.81
CA SER A 154 5.06 -7.52 4.16
C SER A 154 3.94 -7.74 3.16
N LEU A 155 3.79 -8.96 2.68
CA LEU A 155 2.77 -9.35 1.72
C LEU A 155 1.76 -10.28 2.38
N TYR A 156 0.49 -9.95 2.24
CA TYR A 156 -0.65 -10.75 2.66
C TYR A 156 -1.34 -11.25 1.40
N LYS A 157 -1.25 -12.55 1.16
CA LYS A 157 -1.92 -13.22 0.05
C LYS A 157 -3.37 -13.48 0.44
N VAL A 158 -4.29 -13.01 -0.38
CA VAL A 158 -5.72 -13.25 -0.23
C VAL A 158 -6.13 -14.28 -1.27
N ASP A 159 -6.45 -15.49 -0.84
CA ASP A 159 -7.04 -16.49 -1.72
C ASP A 159 -8.50 -16.11 -1.99
N MET A 160 -8.75 -15.62 -3.20
CA MET A 160 -10.05 -15.05 -3.58
C MET A 160 -10.91 -16.14 -4.21
N PRO A 161 -12.14 -16.39 -3.71
CA PRO A 161 -13.04 -17.34 -4.35
C PRO A 161 -13.39 -16.86 -5.76
N ASN A 162 -13.59 -17.79 -6.69
CA ASN A 162 -13.81 -17.47 -8.10
C ASN A 162 -14.92 -16.41 -8.29
N GLN A 163 -14.59 -15.28 -8.92
CA GLN A 163 -15.34 -14.02 -8.82
C GLN A 163 -16.20 -13.67 -10.05
N GLU A 164 -16.55 -14.63 -10.91
CA GLU A 164 -17.12 -14.35 -12.25
C GLU A 164 -18.32 -13.39 -12.28
N LYS A 165 -19.07 -13.19 -11.17
CA LYS A 165 -20.18 -12.22 -11.09
C LYS A 165 -20.34 -11.55 -9.72
N ASN A 166 -19.26 -11.08 -9.09
CA ASN A 166 -19.37 -10.48 -7.75
C ASN A 166 -19.14 -8.96 -7.72
N PRO A 167 -20.09 -8.14 -7.24
CA PRO A 167 -19.88 -6.70 -7.08
C PRO A 167 -18.94 -6.33 -5.93
N ILE A 168 -18.60 -7.26 -5.03
CA ILE A 168 -17.82 -6.99 -3.82
C ILE A 168 -16.31 -7.15 -4.08
N ASN A 169 -15.56 -6.07 -3.83
CA ASN A 169 -14.11 -6.06 -3.92
C ASN A 169 -13.45 -6.42 -2.57
N LEU A 170 -13.40 -7.70 -2.21
CA LEU A 170 -12.83 -8.13 -0.92
C LEU A 170 -11.38 -7.69 -0.73
N LEU A 171 -10.58 -7.64 -1.80
CA LEU A 171 -9.20 -7.20 -1.72
C LEU A 171 -9.08 -5.75 -1.19
N GLU A 172 -10.02 -4.89 -1.60
CA GLU A 172 -10.07 -3.50 -1.13
C GLU A 172 -10.60 -3.43 0.31
N LEU A 173 -11.50 -4.33 0.73
CA LEU A 173 -11.90 -4.45 2.14
C LEU A 173 -10.73 -4.87 3.04
N TYR A 174 -9.90 -5.83 2.60
CA TYR A 174 -8.69 -6.20 3.34
C TYR A 174 -7.65 -5.09 3.36
N GLU A 175 -7.44 -4.38 2.24
CA GLU A 175 -6.59 -3.18 2.20
C GLU A 175 -7.10 -2.13 3.18
N GLN A 176 -8.41 -1.92 3.23
CA GLN A 176 -9.06 -0.95 4.10
C GLN A 176 -8.95 -1.32 5.58
N GLU A 177 -9.17 -2.58 5.93
CA GLU A 177 -9.05 -3.04 7.30
C GLU A 177 -7.60 -2.95 7.78
N LEU A 178 -6.63 -3.34 6.94
CA LEU A 178 -5.22 -3.19 7.26
C LEU A 178 -4.82 -1.70 7.37
N TRP A 179 -5.39 -0.83 6.54
CA TRP A 179 -5.21 0.62 6.66
C TRP A 179 -5.74 1.15 8.00
N ASN A 180 -6.93 0.71 8.42
CA ASN A 180 -7.55 1.11 9.70
C ASN A 180 -6.71 0.69 10.90
N GLN A 181 -6.14 -0.52 10.87
CA GLN A 181 -5.30 -1.05 11.94
C GLN A 181 -3.91 -0.39 11.97
N CYS A 182 -3.26 -0.27 10.82
CA CYS A 182 -1.90 0.28 10.73
C CYS A 182 -1.84 1.80 10.78
N LYS A 183 -2.93 2.47 10.36
CA LYS A 183 -3.02 3.93 10.18
C LYS A 183 -1.79 4.50 9.44
N PRO A 184 -1.45 4.06 8.23
CA PRO A 184 -0.20 4.46 7.60
C PRO A 184 -0.09 5.98 7.43
N MET A 185 1.14 6.51 7.46
CA MET A 185 1.39 7.96 7.30
C MET A 185 0.99 8.48 5.92
N PHE A 186 1.04 7.64 4.89
CA PHE A 186 0.74 7.99 3.51
C PHE A 186 -0.23 7.00 2.86
N GLY A 187 -0.89 7.46 1.80
CA GLY A 187 -1.99 6.74 1.15
C GLY A 187 -3.34 7.33 1.51
N LYS A 188 -4.39 6.77 0.91
CA LYS A 188 -5.78 7.16 1.18
C LYS A 188 -6.48 6.04 1.91
N GLN A 189 -7.34 6.39 2.84
CA GLN A 189 -8.43 5.50 3.22
C GLN A 189 -9.34 5.34 1.98
N SER A 190 -9.73 4.11 1.66
CA SER A 190 -10.80 3.89 0.69
C SER A 190 -12.12 4.40 1.29
N GLY A 191 -13.00 4.96 0.47
CA GLY A 191 -14.31 5.44 0.93
C GLY A 191 -15.35 4.33 1.00
N LEU A 192 -14.94 3.09 1.22
CA LEU A 192 -15.82 1.92 1.21
C LEU A 192 -16.43 1.71 2.59
N LEU A 193 -17.47 2.49 2.85
CA LEU A 193 -18.75 2.19 3.53
C LEU A 193 -19.51 3.50 3.72
#